data_AF-A0AB34L4D8-F1
#
_entry.id   AF-A0AB34L4D8-F1
#
_cell.length_a   1.000
_cell.length_b   1.000
_cell.length_c   1.000
_cell.angle_alpha   90.00
_cell.angle_beta   90.00
_cell.angle_gamma   90.00
#
_symmetry.space_group_name_H-M   'P 1'
#
loop_
_entity.id
_entity.type
_entity.pdbx_description
1 polymer ?
#
loop_
_entity_poly.entity_id
_entity_poly.type
_entity_poly.pdbx_seq_one_letter_code
_entity_poly.pdbx_strand_id
1 'polypeptide(L)' 'MVSAAQESLLTKKEVLEKFDVCPTTLWNWSKKGYLIPVKIGRKISYRQADIERLIIERGKN' A
#
# COMPACT_ATOMS: atom_id res chain seq x y z
N MET A 1 23.30 0.83 8.19
CA MET A 1 22.12 0.52 9.02
C MET A 1 20.95 0.33 8.05
N VAL A 2 20.28 -0.80 8.14
CA VAL A 2 19.40 -1.35 7.10
C VAL A 2 18.25 -0.41 6.75
N SER A 3 18.33 0.30 5.62
CA SER A 3 17.16 0.92 5.02
C SER A 3 16.31 -0.21 4.46
N ALA A 4 15.29 -0.62 5.23
CA ALA A 4 14.32 -1.68 4.96
C ALA A 4 13.41 -1.37 3.75
N ALA A 5 14.00 -0.85 2.68
CA ALA A 5 13.32 -0.25 1.54
C ALA A 5 12.99 -1.27 0.43
N GLN A 6 13.32 -2.56 0.56
CA GLN A 6 13.33 -3.44 -0.62
C GLN A 6 12.41 -4.66 -0.65
N GLU A 7 11.87 -5.23 0.44
CA GLU A 7 11.17 -6.54 0.28
C GLU A 7 9.90 -6.76 1.13
N SER A 8 9.35 -5.74 1.77
CA SER A 8 8.13 -5.91 2.56
C SER A 8 6.89 -5.66 1.71
N LEU A 9 6.24 -6.75 1.28
CA LEU A 9 4.90 -6.70 0.69
C LEU A 9 3.88 -6.58 1.82
N LEU A 10 3.22 -5.43 1.92
CA LEU A 10 2.20 -5.15 2.92
C LEU A 10 0.88 -5.80 2.52
N THR A 11 0.25 -6.51 3.44
CA THR A 11 -1.08 -7.07 3.16
C THR A 11 -2.14 -5.98 3.14
N LYS A 12 -3.29 -6.26 2.52
CA LYS A 12 -4.42 -5.32 2.55
C LYS A 12 -4.74 -4.78 3.96
N LYS A 13 -4.65 -5.61 5.02
CA LYS A 13 -4.97 -5.19 6.38
C LYS A 13 -3.99 -4.14 6.89
N GLU A 14 -2.70 -4.44 6.78
CA GLU A 14 -1.61 -3.54 7.15
C GLU A 14 -1.72 -2.18 6.46
N VAL A 15 -2.10 -2.18 5.17
CA VAL A 15 -2.32 -0.95 4.42
C VAL A 15 -3.51 -0.16 4.97
N LEU A 16 -4.61 -0.81 5.29
CA LEU A 16 -5.78 -0.15 5.88
C LEU A 16 -5.45 0.50 7.22
N GLU A 17 -4.69 -0.20 8.07
CA GLU A 17 -4.26 0.28 9.39
C GLU A 17 -3.25 1.44 9.27
N LYS A 18 -2.32 1.39 8.32
CA LYS A 18 -1.34 2.48 8.11
C LYS A 18 -1.97 3.77 7.59
N PHE A 19 -2.97 3.68 6.71
CA PHE A 19 -3.60 4.86 6.10
C PHE A 19 -4.85 5.34 6.83
N ASP A 20 -5.35 4.54 7.77
CA ASP A 20 -6.65 4.69 8.42
C ASP A 20 -7.77 4.90 7.37
N VAL A 21 -7.86 3.97 6.41
CA VAL A 21 -8.84 4.05 5.32
C VAL A 21 -9.72 2.81 5.24
N CYS A 22 -10.90 2.98 4.67
CA CYS A 22 -11.82 1.88 4.41
C CYS A 22 -11.33 0.97 3.28
N PRO A 23 -11.69 -0.33 3.29
CA PRO A 23 -11.35 -1.28 2.22
C PRO A 23 -11.88 -0.85 0.84
N THR A 24 -13.00 -0.13 0.81
CA THR A 24 -13.55 0.49 -0.40
C THR A 24 -12.64 1.58 -0.97
N THR A 25 -12.01 2.39 -0.12
CA THR A 25 -11.02 3.39 -0.53
C THR A 25 -9.80 2.72 -1.14
N LEU A 26 -9.29 1.65 -0.50
CA LEU A 26 -8.17 0.88 -1.01
C LEU A 26 -8.49 0.21 -2.36
N TRP A 27 -9.71 -0.28 -2.53
CA TRP A 27 -10.18 -0.82 -3.81
C TRP A 27 -10.20 0.24 -4.91
N ASN A 28 -10.68 1.45 -4.61
CA ASN A 28 -10.64 2.58 -5.54
C ASN A 28 -9.21 2.94 -5.95
N TRP A 29 -8.24 2.90 -5.02
CA TRP A 29 -6.83 3.13 -5.32
C TRP A 29 -6.25 2.06 -6.25
N SER A 30 -6.61 0.79 -6.02
CA SER A 30 -6.26 -0.31 -6.90
C SER A 30 -6.87 -0.16 -8.30
N LYS A 31 -8.11 0.35 -8.40
CA LYS A 31 -8.81 0.60 -9.67
C LYS A 31 -8.22 1.78 -10.44
N LYS A 32 -7.82 2.82 -9.72
CA LYS A 32 -7.21 4.04 -10.26
C LYS A 32 -5.71 3.89 -10.59
N GLY A 33 -5.06 2.81 -10.13
CA GLY A 33 -3.64 2.56 -10.37
C GLY A 33 -2.69 3.28 -9.43
N TYR A 34 -3.18 3.89 -8.35
CA TYR A 34 -2.35 4.49 -7.31
C TYR A 34 -1.59 3.43 -6.51
N LEU A 35 -2.21 2.27 -6.31
CA LEU A 35 -1.58 1.11 -5.71
C LEU A 35 -1.70 -0.08 -6.64
N ILE A 36 -0.58 -0.76 -6.86
CA ILE A 36 -0.53 -1.95 -7.70
C ILE A 36 -0.72 -3.17 -6.80
N PRO A 37 -1.87 -3.87 -6.88
CA PRO A 37 -2.07 -5.09 -6.12
C PRO A 37 -1.17 -6.20 -6.67
N VAL A 38 -0.31 -6.73 -5.82
CA VAL A 38 0.52 -7.90 -6.08
C VAL A 38 -0.20 -9.12 -5.53
N LYS A 39 -0.65 -10.00 -6.42
CA LYS A 39 -1.33 -11.24 -6.02
C LYS A 39 -0.29 -12.30 -5.67
N ILE A 40 -0.19 -12.63 -4.38
CA ILE A 40 0.65 -13.73 -3.87
C ILE A 40 -0.28 -14.88 -3.50
N GLY A 41 -0.46 -15.81 -4.43
CA GLY A 41 -1.38 -16.93 -4.29
C GLY A 41 -2.84 -16.45 -4.11
N ARG A 42 -3.40 -16.67 -2.91
CA ARG A 42 -4.77 -16.27 -2.54
C ARG A 42 -4.84 -14.92 -1.82
N LYS A 43 -3.69 -14.32 -1.47
CA LYS A 43 -3.59 -13.05 -0.75
C LYS A 43 -3.21 -11.93 -1.72
N ILE A 44 -3.75 -10.73 -1.47
CA ILE A 44 -3.36 -9.51 -2.18
C ILE A 44 -2.45 -8.72 -1.23
N SER A 45 -1.27 -8.39 -1.73
CA SER A 45 -0.29 -7.54 -1.05
C SER A 45 0.07 -6.35 -1.92
N TYR A 46 0.70 -5.35 -1.33
CA TYR A 46 1.10 -4.09 -1.95
C TYR A 46 2.57 -3.84 -1.67
N ARG A 47 3.28 -3.22 -2.61
CA ARG A 47 4.67 -2.87 -2.37
C ARG A 47 4.74 -1.74 -1.36
N GLN A 48 5.58 -1.92 -0.34
CA GLN A 48 5.82 -0.86 0.64
C GLN A 48 6.31 0.44 -0.02
N ALA A 49 7.10 0.37 -1.09
CA ALA A 49 7.53 1.55 -1.84
C ALA A 49 6.35 2.39 -2.39
N ASP A 50 5.32 1.73 -2.94
CA ASP A 50 4.13 2.41 -3.46
C ASP A 50 3.31 3.03 -2.32
N ILE A 51 3.23 2.33 -1.18
CA ILE A 51 2.57 2.78 0.05
C ILE A 51 3.29 4.01 0.65
N GLU A 52 4.60 3.96 0.78
CA GLU A 52 5.40 5.02 1.37
C GLU A 52 5.34 6.30 0.52
N ARG A 53 5.36 6.16 -0.82
CA ARG A 53 5.12 7.28 -1.74
C ARG A 53 3.78 7.96 -1.48
N LEU A 54 2.70 7.19 -1.36
CA LEU A 54 1.36 7.72 -1.09
C LEU A 54 1.27 8.44 0.27
N ILE A 55 1.97 7.95 1.29
CA ILE A 55 2.04 8.62 2.61
C ILE A 55 2.72 9.99 2.46
N ILE A 56 3.85 10.05 1.74
CA ILE A 56 4.59 11.29 1.49
C ILE A 56 3.77 12.27 0.66
N GLU A 57 3.06 11.81 -0.36
CA GLU A 57 2.19 12.66 -1.19
C GLU A 57 1.01 13.23 -0.40
N ARG A 58 0.37 12.41 0.46
CA ARG A 58 -0.75 12.87 1.30
C ARG A 58 -0.33 13.90 2.34
N GLY A 59 0.89 13.81 2.89
CA GLY A 59 1.40 14.76 3.88
C GLY A 59 1.91 16.09 3.33
N LYS A 60 1.89 16.29 2.00
CA LYS A 60 2.35 17.51 1.33
C LYS A 60 1.25 18.56 1.10
N ASN A 61 0.03 18.33 1.58
CA ASN A 61 -1.11 19.24 1.47
C ASN A 61 -1.63 19.63 2.84
#